data_AF-A0A5C3DYW8-F1
#
_entry.id   AF-A0A5C3DYW8-F1
#
_cell.length_a   1.000
_cell.length_b   1.000
_cell.length_c   1.000
_cell.angle_alpha   90.00
_cell.angle_beta   90.00
_cell.angle_gamma   90.00
#
_symmetry.space_group_name_H-M   'P 1'
#
loop_
_entity.id
_entity.type
_entity.pdbx_description
1 polymer ?
#
loop_
_entity_poly.entity_id
_entity_poly.type
_entity_poly.pdbx_seq_one_letter_code
_entity_poly.pdbx_strand_id
1 'polypeptide(L)'
;MSDIRSKSVTFLGDSISAAAGGQDASTAANQLEEAIFQKFDQSTSNDYRGEIRNIGLTVKKDNPQLAQDLVSGKVAPNQLVNMSFEEMKTTEQAKQDENLRQRNLEASVGVDELDPEQGALVTSEQGISRMQEGDMETYGEAGEASLGGGGEGEFKARAQPKVGEAMRGIEFETGV
;
A
#
# COMPACT_ATOMS: atom_id res chain seq x y z
N MET A 1 -9.84 32.96 14.24
CA MET A 1 -9.40 31.58 13.92
C MET A 1 -9.54 31.41 12.42
N SER A 2 -8.48 31.07 11.69
CA SER A 2 -8.59 30.83 10.24
C SER A 2 -9.34 29.52 10.00
N ASP A 3 -10.41 29.59 9.21
CA ASP A 3 -11.20 28.46 8.77
C ASP A 3 -10.30 27.46 8.02
N ILE A 4 -10.52 26.17 8.24
CA ILE A 4 -9.78 25.08 7.60
C ILE A 4 -9.92 25.22 6.08
N ARG A 5 -11.11 25.58 5.60
CA ARG A 5 -11.39 25.78 4.18
C ARG A 5 -10.51 26.85 3.55
N SER A 6 -10.38 28.01 4.22
CA SER A 6 -9.49 29.08 3.73
C SER A 6 -8.04 28.63 3.63
N LYS A 7 -7.56 27.83 4.60
CA LYS A 7 -6.20 27.26 4.54
C LYS A 7 -6.04 26.27 3.39
N SER A 8 -7.07 25.44 3.16
CA SER A 8 -7.10 24.50 2.04
C SER A 8 -7.01 25.23 0.70
N VAL A 9 -7.80 26.30 0.51
CA VAL A 9 -7.75 27.13 -0.70
C VAL A 9 -6.35 27.71 -0.91
N THR A 10 -5.74 28.29 0.14
CA THR A 10 -4.38 28.84 0.02
C THR A 10 -3.36 27.76 -0.36
N PHE A 11 -3.43 26.58 0.26
CA PHE A 11 -2.52 25.47 -0.02
C PHE A 11 -2.68 24.95 -1.46
N LEU A 12 -3.90 24.79 -1.94
CA LEU A 12 -4.18 24.38 -3.31
C LEU A 12 -3.71 25.46 -4.30
N GLY A 13 -3.99 26.74 -4.01
CA GLY A 13 -3.54 27.87 -4.82
C GLY A 13 -2.03 27.91 -4.95
N ASP A 14 -1.29 27.75 -3.85
CA ASP A 14 0.17 27.70 -3.84
C ASP A 14 0.71 26.51 -4.64
N SER A 15 0.06 25.34 -4.50
CA SER A 15 0.45 24.10 -5.18
C SER A 15 0.26 24.20 -6.70
N ILE A 16 -0.89 24.72 -7.13
CA ILE A 16 -1.20 24.94 -8.55
C ILE A 16 -0.31 26.03 -9.13
N SER A 17 -0.16 27.17 -8.44
CA SER A 17 0.68 28.28 -8.89
C SER A 17 2.14 27.87 -9.05
N ALA A 18 2.66 27.05 -8.14
CA ALA A 18 4.02 26.52 -8.21
C ALA A 18 4.24 25.63 -9.45
N ALA A 19 3.26 24.82 -9.84
CA ALA A 19 3.34 23.95 -11.01
C ALA A 19 3.01 24.67 -12.34
N ALA A 20 2.11 25.65 -12.32
CA ALA A 20 1.68 26.42 -13.48
C ALA A 20 2.59 27.62 -13.81
N GLY A 21 3.75 27.76 -13.14
CA GLY A 21 4.71 28.83 -13.43
C GLY A 21 4.26 30.22 -12.95
N GLY A 22 3.50 30.29 -11.86
CA GLY A 22 3.08 31.56 -11.23
C GLY A 22 1.83 32.20 -11.82
N GLN A 23 1.05 31.47 -12.63
CA GLN A 23 -0.28 31.93 -13.06
C GLN A 23 -1.24 32.02 -11.87
N ASP A 24 -2.21 32.95 -11.96
CA ASP A 24 -3.24 33.11 -10.93
C ASP A 24 -4.13 31.86 -10.86
N ALA A 25 -3.93 31.06 -9.83
CA ALA A 25 -4.68 29.85 -9.55
C ALA A 25 -5.81 30.05 -8.53
N SER A 26 -6.06 31.28 -8.07
CA SER A 26 -7.01 31.56 -6.99
C SER A 26 -8.43 31.06 -7.31
N THR A 27 -8.90 31.29 -8.54
CA THR A 27 -10.23 30.86 -8.98
C THR A 27 -10.33 29.34 -9.06
N ALA A 28 -9.34 28.70 -9.68
CA ALA A 28 -9.29 27.24 -9.80
C ALA A 28 -9.20 26.56 -8.42
N ALA A 29 -8.41 27.11 -7.51
CA ALA A 29 -8.25 26.60 -6.15
C ALA A 29 -9.56 26.68 -5.33
N ASN A 30 -10.31 27.77 -5.44
CA ASN A 30 -11.61 27.90 -4.79
C ASN A 30 -12.63 26.89 -5.33
N GLN A 31 -12.72 26.74 -6.66
CA GLN A 31 -13.63 25.78 -7.29
C GLN A 31 -13.26 24.34 -6.94
N LEU A 32 -11.97 24.03 -6.87
CA LEU A 32 -11.47 22.72 -6.52
C LEU A 32 -11.73 22.39 -5.04
N GLU A 33 -11.50 23.34 -4.14
CA GLU A 33 -11.82 23.15 -2.72
C GLU A 33 -13.31 22.93 -2.49
N GLU A 34 -14.16 23.70 -3.16
CA GLU A 34 -15.62 23.56 -3.08
C GLU A 34 -16.07 22.18 -3.59
N ALA A 35 -15.50 21.71 -4.71
CA ALA A 35 -15.78 20.38 -5.25
C ALA A 35 -15.40 19.26 -4.25
N ILE A 36 -14.25 19.38 -3.59
CA ILE A 36 -13.81 18.43 -2.56
C ILE A 36 -14.72 18.50 -1.34
N PHE A 37 -15.07 19.70 -0.90
CA PHE A 37 -15.98 19.91 0.22
C PHE A 37 -17.36 19.27 -0.03
N GLN A 38 -17.89 19.40 -1.25
CA GLN A 38 -19.12 18.75 -1.66
C GLN A 38 -19.02 17.22 -1.72
N LYS A 39 -17.88 16.66 -2.16
CA LYS A 39 -17.61 15.21 -2.17
C LYS A 39 -17.67 14.58 -0.77
N PHE A 40 -17.30 15.33 0.27
CA PHE A 40 -17.27 14.87 1.66
C PHE A 40 -18.44 15.41 2.49
N ASP A 41 -19.62 15.56 1.88
CA ASP A 41 -20.86 15.99 2.56
C ASP A 41 -20.72 17.29 3.36
N GLN A 42 -19.96 18.26 2.83
CA GLN A 42 -19.70 19.55 3.48
C GLN A 42 -19.03 19.41 4.86
N SER A 43 -18.19 18.38 5.01
CA SER A 43 -17.42 18.13 6.22
C SER A 43 -15.94 18.46 6.02
N THR A 44 -15.32 19.06 7.04
CA THR A 44 -13.86 19.31 7.09
C THR A 44 -13.11 18.21 7.85
N SER A 45 -13.58 16.96 7.67
CA SER A 45 -13.05 15.75 8.30
C SER A 45 -11.58 15.48 7.91
N ASN A 46 -10.98 14.47 8.54
CA ASN A 46 -9.63 14.04 8.17
C ASN A 46 -9.54 13.57 6.71
N ASP A 47 -10.60 12.96 6.18
CA ASP A 47 -10.64 12.48 4.79
C ASP A 47 -10.59 13.65 3.80
N TYR A 48 -11.39 14.70 4.05
CA TYR A 48 -11.32 15.96 3.30
C TYR A 48 -9.88 16.53 3.29
N ARG A 49 -9.23 16.59 4.45
CA ARG A 49 -7.85 17.13 4.55
C ARG A 49 -6.83 16.23 3.85
N GLY A 50 -7.04 14.91 3.91
CA GLY A 50 -6.24 13.93 3.18
C GLY A 50 -6.33 14.16 1.68
N GLU A 51 -7.54 14.36 1.16
CA GLU A 51 -7.78 14.58 -0.26
C GLU A 51 -7.20 15.91 -0.76
N ILE A 52 -7.38 17.00 0.01
CA ILE A 52 -6.76 18.30 -0.28
C ILE A 52 -5.24 18.15 -0.41
N ARG A 53 -4.60 17.43 0.53
CA ARG A 53 -3.15 17.19 0.50
C ARG A 53 -2.77 16.33 -0.71
N ASN A 54 -3.49 15.25 -0.97
CA ASN A 54 -3.19 14.33 -2.07
C ASN A 54 -3.23 15.07 -3.41
N ILE A 55 -4.35 15.74 -3.72
CA ILE A 55 -4.51 16.49 -4.97
C ILE A 55 -3.45 17.60 -5.06
N GLY A 56 -3.24 18.37 -3.99
CA GLY A 56 -2.22 19.42 -3.98
C GLY A 56 -0.80 18.89 -4.25
N LEU A 57 -0.42 17.75 -3.69
CA LEU A 57 0.89 17.14 -3.91
C LEU A 57 1.01 16.54 -5.32
N THR A 58 -0.03 15.86 -5.81
CA THR A 58 -0.04 15.28 -7.15
C THR A 58 0.12 16.38 -8.21
N VAL A 59 -0.64 17.47 -8.09
CA VAL A 59 -0.56 18.60 -9.01
C VAL A 59 0.78 19.34 -8.91
N LYS A 60 1.38 19.40 -7.72
CA LYS A 60 2.66 20.11 -7.51
C LYS A 60 3.88 19.31 -7.97
N LYS A 61 3.91 18.00 -7.74
CA LYS A 61 5.12 17.16 -7.88
C LYS A 61 4.96 16.06 -8.93
N ASP A 62 3.89 15.29 -8.86
CA ASP A 62 3.80 14.03 -9.61
C ASP A 62 3.35 14.28 -11.06
N ASN A 63 2.43 15.22 -11.27
CA ASN A 63 1.91 15.58 -12.57
C ASN A 63 1.63 17.10 -12.67
N PRO A 64 2.67 17.93 -12.90
CA PRO A 64 2.51 19.39 -13.04
C PRO A 64 1.73 19.80 -14.30
N GLN A 65 1.62 18.92 -15.29
CA GLN A 65 0.81 19.15 -16.50
C GLN A 65 -0.67 19.33 -16.13
N LEU A 66 -1.18 18.56 -15.17
CA LEU A 66 -2.56 18.69 -14.68
C LEU A 66 -2.84 20.08 -14.08
N ALA A 67 -1.83 20.71 -13.46
CA ALA A 67 -1.97 22.08 -12.95
C ALA A 67 -2.27 23.06 -14.10
N GLN A 68 -1.53 22.93 -15.20
CA GLN A 68 -1.67 23.77 -16.38
C GLN A 68 -3.00 23.50 -17.09
N ASP A 69 -3.42 22.24 -17.18
CA ASP A 69 -4.69 21.85 -17.78
C ASP A 69 -5.89 22.31 -16.94
N LEU A 70 -5.76 22.37 -15.61
CA LEU A 70 -6.76 22.95 -14.71
C LEU A 70 -6.87 24.47 -14.87
N VAL A 71 -5.74 25.19 -14.91
CA VAL A 71 -5.72 26.66 -15.08
C VAL A 71 -6.19 27.07 -16.48
N SER A 72 -5.84 26.30 -17.52
CA SER A 72 -6.31 26.53 -18.88
C SER A 72 -7.77 26.11 -19.12
N GLY A 73 -8.40 25.44 -18.16
CA GLY A 73 -9.80 25.02 -18.22
C GLY A 73 -10.06 23.80 -19.10
N LYS A 74 -9.02 23.03 -19.48
CA LYS A 74 -9.20 21.76 -20.21
C LYS A 74 -9.80 20.66 -19.33
N VAL A 75 -9.43 20.67 -18.04
CA VAL A 75 -9.95 19.74 -17.04
C VAL A 75 -10.80 20.53 -16.05
N ALA A 76 -12.04 20.07 -15.84
CA ALA A 76 -12.92 20.70 -14.85
C ALA A 76 -12.48 20.31 -13.42
N PRO A 77 -12.53 21.22 -12.43
CA PRO A 77 -12.20 20.90 -11.04
C PRO A 77 -13.02 19.73 -10.48
N ASN A 78 -14.31 19.68 -10.79
CA ASN A 78 -15.20 18.56 -10.42
C ASN A 78 -14.77 17.22 -11.01
N GLN A 79 -14.21 17.23 -12.23
CA GLN A 79 -13.74 16.01 -12.86
C GLN A 79 -12.47 15.51 -12.16
N LEU A 80 -11.54 16.42 -11.85
CA LEU A 80 -10.30 16.11 -11.15
C LEU A 80 -10.55 15.44 -9.79
N VAL A 81 -11.54 15.91 -9.04
CA VAL A 81 -11.88 15.40 -7.69
C VAL A 81 -12.50 14.00 -7.73
N ASN A 82 -13.10 13.62 -8.86
CA ASN A 82 -13.70 12.30 -9.05
C ASN A 82 -12.77 11.31 -9.77
N MET A 83 -11.64 11.77 -10.32
CA MET A 83 -10.61 10.89 -10.89
C MET A 83 -9.93 10.08 -9.79
N SER A 84 -9.58 8.84 -10.11
CA SER A 84 -8.75 8.02 -9.24
C SER A 84 -7.29 8.51 -9.25
N PHE A 85 -6.54 8.17 -8.20
CA PHE A 85 -5.12 8.52 -8.12
C PHE A 85 -4.31 7.96 -9.30
N GLU A 86 -4.66 6.77 -9.78
CA GLU A 86 -4.02 6.15 -10.95
C GLU A 86 -4.28 6.95 -12.23
N GLU A 87 -5.49 7.48 -12.42
CA GLU A 87 -5.85 8.30 -13.59
C GLU A 87 -5.19 9.68 -13.58
N MET A 88 -4.80 10.18 -12.41
CA MET A 88 -4.07 11.45 -12.27
C MET A 88 -2.56 11.31 -12.55
N LYS A 89 -2.01 10.08 -12.59
CA LYS A 89 -0.59 9.86 -12.87
C LYS A 89 -0.24 10.24 -14.31
N THR A 90 1.04 10.55 -14.52
CA THR A 90 1.56 10.70 -15.88
C THR A 90 1.45 9.39 -16.65
N THR A 91 1.30 9.47 -17.98
CA THR A 91 1.22 8.27 -18.84
C THR A 91 2.44 7.36 -18.70
N GLU A 92 3.61 7.94 -18.43
CA GLU A 92 4.84 7.19 -18.20
C GLU A 92 4.82 6.44 -16.86
N GLN A 93 4.37 7.08 -15.78
CA GLN A 93 4.20 6.42 -14.47
C GLN A 93 3.15 5.32 -14.52
N ALA A 94 1.99 5.58 -15.14
CA ALA A 94 0.95 4.56 -15.30
C ALA A 94 1.47 3.32 -16.04
N LYS A 95 2.27 3.52 -17.10
CA LYS A 95 2.90 2.42 -17.83
C LYS A 95 3.95 1.69 -17.00
N GLN A 96 4.73 2.39 -16.19
CA GLN A 96 5.72 1.76 -15.31
C GLN A 96 5.04 0.87 -14.25
N ASP A 97 3.97 1.35 -13.65
CA ASP A 97 3.20 0.59 -12.66
C ASP A 97 2.52 -0.64 -13.29
N GLU A 98 2.00 -0.52 -14.51
CA GLU A 98 1.44 -1.66 -15.26
C GLU A 98 2.51 -2.72 -15.55
N ASN A 99 3.70 -2.31 -16.02
CA ASN A 99 4.81 -3.22 -16.25
C ASN A 99 5.28 -3.91 -14.96
N LEU A 100 5.35 -3.17 -13.85
CA LEU A 100 5.73 -3.73 -12.56
C LEU A 100 4.69 -4.73 -12.06
N ARG A 101 3.40 -4.40 -12.21
CA ARG A 101 2.29 -5.31 -11.88
C ARG A 101 2.35 -6.60 -12.71
N GLN A 102 2.61 -6.50 -14.00
CA GLN A 102 2.76 -7.65 -14.89
C GLN A 102 3.93 -8.55 -14.47
N ARG A 103 5.10 -7.95 -14.18
CA ARG A 103 6.27 -8.70 -13.69
C ARG A 103 6.01 -9.40 -12.36
N ASN A 104 5.32 -8.72 -11.44
CA ASN A 104 4.95 -9.31 -10.15
C ASN A 104 3.96 -10.47 -10.32
N LEU A 105 3.03 -10.37 -11.28
CA LEU A 105 2.12 -11.46 -11.60
C LEU A 105 2.89 -12.66 -12.17
N GLU A 106 3.75 -12.43 -13.15
CA GLU A 106 4.61 -13.47 -13.75
C GLU A 106 5.49 -14.17 -12.71
N ALA A 107 6.12 -13.41 -11.82
CA ALA A 107 6.95 -13.96 -10.75
C ALA A 107 6.14 -14.75 -9.71
N SER A 108 4.85 -14.45 -9.55
CA SER A 108 3.97 -15.13 -8.60
C SER A 108 3.30 -16.36 -9.18
N VAL A 109 3.17 -16.45 -10.51
CA VAL A 109 2.73 -17.68 -11.20
C VAL A 109 3.87 -18.68 -11.07
N GLY A 110 3.69 -19.66 -10.19
CA GLY A 110 4.66 -20.75 -10.03
C GLY A 110 4.90 -21.43 -11.37
N VAL A 111 6.18 -21.56 -11.75
CA VAL A 111 6.58 -22.33 -12.92
C VAL A 111 6.32 -23.79 -12.57
N ASP A 112 5.24 -24.36 -13.11
CA ASP A 112 5.06 -25.81 -13.15
C ASP A 112 6.03 -26.32 -14.22
N GLU A 113 7.16 -26.86 -13.77
CA GLU A 113 8.14 -27.50 -14.65
C GLU A 113 7.50 -28.79 -15.16
N LEU A 114 6.74 -28.68 -16.26
CA LEU A 114 6.28 -29.83 -17.01
C LEU A 114 7.50 -30.46 -17.67
N ASP A 115 8.15 -31.36 -16.94
CA ASP A 115 9.22 -32.22 -17.41
C ASP A 115 8.70 -33.05 -18.61
N PRO A 116 9.15 -32.78 -19.85
CA PRO A 116 8.69 -33.51 -21.03
C PRO A 116 9.18 -34.96 -21.07
N GLU A 117 10.13 -35.36 -20.20
CA GLU A 117 10.57 -36.75 -20.05
C GLU A 117 9.64 -37.58 -19.14
N GLN A 118 8.79 -36.93 -18.35
CA GLN A 118 7.70 -37.57 -17.63
C GLN A 118 6.47 -37.60 -18.53
N GLY A 119 6.53 -38.48 -19.53
CA GLY A 119 5.42 -38.77 -20.43
C GLY A 119 4.13 -38.98 -19.66
N ALA A 120 3.01 -38.54 -20.26
CA ALA A 120 1.66 -38.66 -19.72
C ALA A 120 1.43 -40.05 -19.10
N LEU A 121 1.62 -40.18 -17.79
CA LEU A 121 1.11 -41.29 -17.03
C LEU A 121 -0.40 -41.08 -16.99
N VAL A 122 -1.06 -41.75 -17.92
CA VAL A 122 -2.49 -42.00 -17.89
C VAL A 122 -2.81 -42.63 -16.54
N THR A 123 -3.27 -41.83 -15.58
CA THR A 123 -3.97 -42.34 -14.40
C THR A 123 -5.45 -42.37 -14.73
N SER A 124 -5.82 -43.25 -15.66
CA SER A 124 -7.17 -43.79 -15.63
C SER A 124 -7.26 -44.68 -14.40
N GLU A 125 -7.98 -44.19 -13.39
CA GLU A 125 -8.35 -44.91 -12.18
C GLU A 125 -7.20 -45.21 -11.21
N GLN A 126 -7.18 -44.49 -10.09
CA GLN A 126 -7.33 -45.09 -8.77
C GLN A 126 -7.27 -43.99 -7.70
N GLY A 127 -8.42 -43.68 -7.11
CA GLY A 127 -8.41 -43.28 -5.71
C GLY A 127 -7.83 -44.42 -4.87
N ILE A 128 -7.43 -44.08 -3.63
CA ILE A 128 -6.82 -44.94 -2.60
C ILE A 128 -5.27 -44.88 -2.59
N SER A 129 -4.79 -44.02 -1.69
CA SER A 129 -3.57 -44.09 -0.87
C SER A 129 -2.39 -44.94 -1.34
N ARG A 130 -1.25 -44.28 -1.54
CA ARG A 130 0.07 -44.86 -1.28
C ARG A 130 0.83 -43.92 -0.35
N MET A 131 0.74 -44.17 0.96
CA MET A 131 1.73 -43.65 1.90
C MET A 131 3.05 -44.33 1.57
N GLN A 132 4.10 -43.54 1.37
CA GLN A 132 5.45 -44.04 1.13
C GLN A 132 6.05 -44.45 2.49
N GLU A 133 6.07 -45.75 2.76
CA GLU A 133 6.86 -46.34 3.84
C GLU A 133 8.34 -46.15 3.50
N GLY A 134 8.98 -45.16 4.10
CA GLY A 134 10.39 -44.85 3.83
C GLY A 134 11.11 -44.15 4.99
N ASP A 135 10.44 -43.21 5.66
CA ASP A 135 11.03 -42.51 6.82
C ASP A 135 10.16 -42.70 8.06
N MET A 136 10.16 -43.93 8.60
CA MET A 136 9.74 -44.14 9.98
C MET A 136 10.93 -43.81 10.87
N GLU A 137 11.14 -42.52 11.14
CA GLU A 137 12.02 -42.11 12.24
C GLU A 137 11.48 -42.75 13.53
N THR A 138 12.37 -43.44 14.24
CA THR A 138 12.06 -44.13 15.48
C THR A 138 11.66 -43.10 16.54
N TYR A 139 10.36 -42.83 16.66
CA TYR A 139 9.84 -42.01 17.75
C TYR A 139 10.09 -42.74 19.07
N GLY A 140 10.83 -42.07 19.94
CA GLY A 140 11.16 -42.55 21.28
C GLY A 140 9.92 -43.00 22.04
N GLU A 141 10.08 -44.14 22.68
CA GLU A 141 9.20 -44.77 23.65
C GLU A 141 8.62 -43.74 24.64
N ALA A 142 7.33 -43.41 24.49
CA ALA A 142 6.56 -42.71 25.51
C ALA A 142 5.70 -43.73 26.24
N GLY A 143 6.11 -44.04 27.47
CA GLY A 143 5.40 -44.94 28.38
C GLY A 143 3.95 -44.51 28.61
N GLU A 144 3.12 -45.52 28.84
CA GLU A 144 1.70 -45.39 29.18
C GLU A 144 1.46 -44.40 30.33
N ALA A 145 0.72 -43.32 30.06
CA ALA A 145 -0.16 -42.73 31.05
C ALA A 145 -1.24 -41.84 30.42
N SER A 146 -2.47 -42.32 30.54
CA SER A 146 -3.69 -41.56 30.81
C SER A 146 -4.29 -40.69 29.70
N LEU A 147 -5.43 -41.19 29.20
CA LEU A 147 -6.57 -40.44 28.68
C LEU A 147 -6.76 -39.06 29.34
N GLY A 148 -7.00 -38.03 28.52
CA GLY A 148 -7.60 -36.79 29.00
C GLY A 148 -7.57 -35.61 28.03
N GLY A 149 -8.70 -35.35 27.37
CA GLY A 149 -9.22 -33.98 27.15
C GLY A 149 -8.57 -33.12 26.08
N GLY A 150 -9.40 -32.61 25.15
CA GLY A 150 -9.00 -31.60 24.16
C GLY A 150 -8.39 -30.34 24.79
N GLY A 151 -7.40 -29.78 24.11
CA GLY A 151 -6.70 -28.57 24.52
C GLY A 151 -6.15 -27.84 23.29
N GLU A 152 -6.33 -26.53 23.30
CA GLU A 152 -6.14 -25.57 22.21
C GLU A 152 -4.67 -25.50 21.75
N GLY A 153 -4.46 -25.20 20.46
CA GLY A 153 -3.15 -25.11 19.84
C GLY A 153 -2.22 -24.11 20.55
N GLU A 154 -1.08 -24.60 21.02
CA GLU A 154 -0.03 -23.80 21.66
C GLU A 154 0.61 -22.83 20.66
N PHE A 155 0.33 -21.52 20.83
CA PHE A 155 1.18 -20.47 20.28
C PHE A 155 2.55 -20.52 20.98
N LYS A 156 3.55 -21.16 20.35
CA LYS A 156 4.95 -21.08 20.81
C LYS A 156 5.36 -19.61 20.86
N ALA A 157 5.49 -19.08 22.07
CA ALA A 157 6.00 -17.74 22.33
C ALA A 157 7.40 -17.60 21.71
N ARG A 158 7.52 -16.80 20.65
CA ARG A 158 8.82 -16.37 20.14
C ARG A 158 9.45 -15.51 21.23
N ALA A 159 10.50 -16.02 21.87
CA ALA A 159 11.22 -15.31 22.91
C ALA A 159 11.73 -13.97 22.35
N GLN A 160 11.26 -12.85 22.91
CA GLN A 160 11.81 -11.54 22.57
C GLN A 160 13.26 -11.47 23.05
N PRO A 161 14.21 -11.01 22.23
CA PRO A 161 15.57 -10.80 22.70
C PRO A 161 15.58 -9.72 23.79
N LYS A 162 16.06 -10.07 24.99
CA LYS A 162 16.20 -9.14 26.11
C LYS A 162 17.30 -8.13 25.76
N VAL A 163 16.93 -6.88 25.52
CA VAL A 163 17.82 -5.76 25.14
C VAL A 163 18.77 -5.31 26.28
N GLY A 164 18.95 -6.13 27.33
CA GLY A 164 19.60 -5.71 28.57
C GLY A 164 21.09 -6.02 28.70
N GLU A 165 21.69 -6.79 27.81
CA GLU A 165 23.08 -7.28 28.00
C GLU A 165 24.14 -6.47 27.24
N ALA A 166 23.75 -5.72 26.20
CA ALA A 166 24.68 -4.93 25.39
C ALA A 166 25.08 -3.56 25.98
N MET A 167 24.52 -3.14 27.13
CA MET A 167 24.80 -1.85 27.77
C MET A 167 25.66 -1.95 29.04
N ARG A 168 26.23 -3.12 29.34
CA ARG A 168 27.14 -3.26 30.48
C ARG A 168 28.56 -2.85 30.04
N GLY A 169 28.87 -1.55 30.15
CA GLY A 169 30.23 -1.04 29.90
C GLY A 169 30.34 0.40 29.39
N ILE A 170 29.23 1.13 29.22
CA ILE A 170 29.30 2.56 28.86
C ILE A 170 29.27 3.37 30.14
N GLU A 171 30.44 3.77 30.62
CA GLU A 171 30.56 4.77 31.69
C GLU A 171 30.17 6.14 31.11
N PHE A 172 29.11 6.75 31.66
CA PHE A 172 28.77 8.13 31.37
C PHE A 172 29.48 9.02 32.40
N GLU A 173 30.49 9.76 31.94
CA GLU A 173 31.17 10.79 32.71
C GLU A 173 30.18 11.92 33.02
N THR A 174 29.69 11.97 34.26
CA THR A 174 28.89 13.10 34.75
C THR A 174 29.82 14.26 35.06
N GLY A 175 29.95 15.20 34.13
CA GLY A 175 30.63 16.47 34.38
C GLY A 175 29.93 17.28 35.47
N VAL A 176 30.71 17.73 36.45
CA VAL A 176 30.36 18.78 37.41
C VAL A 176 30.94 20.10 36.93
#